data_AF-A0A060CHY9-F1
#
_entry.id   AF-A0A060CHY9-F1
#
_cell.length_a   1.000
_cell.length_b   1.000
_cell.length_c   1.000
_cell.angle_alpha   90.00
_cell.angle_beta   90.00
_cell.angle_gamma   90.00
#
_symmetry.space_group_name_H-M   'P 1'
#
loop_
_entity.id
_entity.type
_entity.pdbx_description
1 polymer ?
#
loop_
_entity_poly.entity_id
_entity_poly.type
_entity_poly.pdbx_seq_one_letter_code
_entity_poly.pdbx_strand_id
1 'polypeptide(L)'
;VAFDVDEWGTWYDTEPGREAGFLYQQNSLRDAVVAAVNFNIFHRHADRVRMANIAQMVNVLQAMILTDGPKMVLTPTYHVFRMFRPFQDATFLPTDLEAPRYTLGSTSVPGVSVSAARTTSGEIAVALVNLDPHRAAPIRLSIAGAGVRTVKGEILTATALD
;
A
#
# COMPACT_ATOMS: atom_id res chain seq x y z
N VAL A 1 -16.31 17.31 11.15
CA VAL A 1 -14.99 17.68 10.59
C VAL A 1 -14.28 16.40 10.20
N ALA A 2 -13.94 16.26 8.92
CA ALA A 2 -13.11 15.17 8.40
C ALA A 2 -11.63 15.57 8.50
N PHE A 3 -10.73 14.59 8.59
CA PHE A 3 -9.29 14.80 8.43
C PHE A 3 -8.91 14.30 7.04
N ASP A 4 -8.39 15.18 6.20
CA ASP A 4 -8.09 14.89 4.80
C ASP A 4 -6.57 14.91 4.61
N VAL A 5 -6.01 13.80 4.11
CA VAL A 5 -4.57 13.65 3.87
C VAL A 5 -4.31 13.91 2.39
N ASP A 6 -4.42 15.17 1.98
CA ASP A 6 -4.44 15.57 0.57
C ASP A 6 -3.07 15.60 -0.12
N GLU A 7 -1.98 15.40 0.62
CA GLU A 7 -0.66 15.07 0.07
C GLU A 7 0.06 14.04 0.94
N TRP A 8 0.43 12.92 0.32
CA TRP A 8 1.28 11.89 0.93
C TRP A 8 2.03 11.10 -0.15
N GLY A 9 3.06 10.36 0.25
CA GLY A 9 3.85 9.52 -0.65
C GLY A 9 5.35 9.72 -0.45
N THR A 10 6.14 9.05 -1.29
CA THR A 10 7.60 9.12 -1.28
C THR A 10 8.11 10.30 -2.10
N TRP A 11 9.13 10.98 -1.58
CA TRP A 11 9.86 12.02 -2.30
C TRP A 11 11.36 11.69 -2.24
N TYR A 12 11.97 11.48 -3.40
CA TYR A 12 13.39 11.17 -3.54
C TYR A 12 14.14 12.25 -4.34
N ASP A 13 15.45 12.07 -4.46
CA ASP A 13 16.25 12.80 -5.43
C ASP A 13 15.69 12.57 -6.85
N THR A 14 15.76 13.62 -7.67
CA THR A 14 15.36 13.54 -9.08
C THR A 14 16.30 12.62 -9.86
N GLU A 15 15.76 11.89 -10.84
CA GLU A 15 16.58 11.00 -11.68
C GLU A 15 17.74 11.74 -12.37
N PRO A 16 18.94 11.14 -12.44
CA PRO A 16 20.09 11.74 -13.12
C PRO A 16 19.76 12.22 -14.53
N GLY A 17 20.08 13.49 -14.84
CA GLY A 17 19.85 14.09 -16.15
C GLY A 17 18.42 14.63 -16.37
N ARG A 18 17.56 14.64 -15.34
CA ARG A 18 16.25 15.31 -15.36
C ARG A 18 16.30 16.66 -14.62
N GLU A 19 15.41 17.57 -15.00
CA GLU A 19 15.24 18.88 -14.35
C GLU A 19 14.65 18.71 -12.95
N ALA A 20 15.32 19.23 -11.92
CA ALA A 20 14.93 19.04 -10.52
C ALA A 20 13.52 19.58 -10.22
N GLY A 21 13.11 20.68 -10.86
CA GLY A 21 11.78 21.26 -10.68
C GLY A 21 10.62 20.40 -11.21
N PHE A 22 10.90 19.33 -11.97
CA PHE A 22 9.89 18.42 -12.50
C PHE A 22 9.62 17.21 -11.58
N LEU A 23 10.45 17.01 -10.55
CA LEU A 23 10.23 15.99 -9.50
C LEU A 23 10.00 14.59 -10.06
N TYR A 24 10.68 14.27 -11.16
CA TYR A 24 10.63 12.95 -11.79
C TYR A 24 11.51 11.98 -11.00
N GLN A 25 10.92 10.88 -10.54
CA GLN A 25 11.59 9.79 -9.83
C GLN A 25 11.06 8.43 -10.34
N GLN A 26 11.88 7.38 -10.20
CA GLN A 26 11.40 6.01 -10.42
C GLN A 26 10.39 5.54 -9.36
N ASN A 27 9.76 4.39 -9.64
CA ASN A 27 8.83 3.73 -8.72
C ASN A 27 9.13 2.22 -8.61
N SER A 28 9.45 1.74 -7.41
CA SER A 28 9.90 0.37 -7.12
C SER A 28 8.92 -0.42 -6.25
N LEU A 29 9.31 -1.66 -5.87
CA LEU A 29 8.54 -2.44 -4.89
C LEU A 29 8.48 -1.73 -3.52
N ARG A 30 9.49 -0.92 -3.17
CA ARG A 30 9.49 -0.11 -1.95
C ARG A 30 8.30 0.86 -1.93
N ASP A 31 8.02 1.52 -3.05
CA ASP A 31 6.92 2.49 -3.15
C ASP A 31 5.55 1.79 -3.07
N ALA A 32 5.45 0.58 -3.63
CA ALA A 32 4.27 -0.27 -3.43
C ALA A 32 4.03 -0.60 -1.95
N VAL A 33 5.09 -0.95 -1.21
CA VAL A 33 5.00 -1.20 0.25
C VAL A 33 4.54 0.06 0.99
N VAL A 34 5.10 1.23 0.66
CA VAL A 34 4.69 2.52 1.25
C VAL A 34 3.20 2.77 1.01
N ALA A 35 2.71 2.61 -0.22
CA ALA A 35 1.29 2.80 -0.54
C ALA A 35 0.38 1.84 0.25
N ALA A 36 0.71 0.55 0.27
CA ALA A 36 -0.10 -0.47 0.92
C ALA A 36 -0.16 -0.28 2.45
N VAL A 37 0.95 0.11 3.08
CA VAL A 37 1.00 0.42 4.51
C VAL A 37 0.17 1.67 4.83
N ASN A 38 0.26 2.73 4.02
CA ASN A 38 -0.54 3.93 4.22
C ASN A 38 -2.05 3.64 4.10
N PHE A 39 -2.48 2.85 3.12
CA PHE A 39 -3.87 2.42 3.05
C PHE A 39 -4.33 1.68 4.30
N ASN A 40 -3.52 0.75 4.82
CA ASN A 40 -3.84 0.07 6.08
C ASN A 40 -3.98 1.04 7.27
N ILE A 41 -3.16 2.09 7.32
CA ILE A 41 -3.25 3.16 8.32
C ILE A 41 -4.55 3.95 8.14
N PHE A 42 -4.86 4.41 6.92
CA PHE A 42 -6.07 5.16 6.64
C PHE A 42 -7.34 4.37 6.97
N HIS A 43 -7.38 3.07 6.64
CA HIS A 43 -8.50 2.21 7.00
C HIS A 43 -8.71 2.10 8.51
N ARG A 44 -7.63 1.99 9.30
CA ARG A 44 -7.70 1.96 10.77
C ARG A 44 -8.25 3.26 11.35
N HIS A 45 -8.09 4.38 10.65
CA HIS A 45 -8.57 5.70 11.04
C HIS A 45 -9.76 6.18 10.21
N ALA A 46 -10.50 5.27 9.56
CA ALA A 46 -11.59 5.61 8.64
C ALA A 46 -12.78 6.33 9.32
N ASP A 47 -12.83 6.39 10.65
CA ASP A 47 -13.78 7.21 11.40
C ASP A 47 -13.50 8.72 11.24
N ARG A 48 -12.25 9.10 10.99
CA ARG A 48 -11.76 10.49 10.81
C ARG A 48 -11.16 10.76 9.45
N VAL A 49 -10.34 9.87 8.92
CA VAL A 49 -9.71 9.99 7.60
C VAL A 49 -10.73 9.60 6.54
N ARG A 50 -11.25 10.60 5.81
CA ARG A 50 -12.30 10.39 4.79
C ARG A 50 -11.81 10.64 3.37
N MET A 51 -10.66 11.29 3.23
CA MET A 51 -10.02 11.56 1.95
C MET A 51 -8.50 11.44 2.10
N ALA A 52 -7.86 10.93 1.06
CA ALA A 52 -6.42 10.99 0.91
C ALA A 52 -6.05 11.09 -0.57
N ASN A 53 -5.02 11.87 -0.89
CA ASN A 53 -4.55 12.09 -2.26
C ASN A 53 -3.03 11.91 -2.30
N ILE A 54 -2.57 10.93 -3.07
CA ILE A 54 -1.14 10.65 -3.20
C ILE A 54 -0.48 11.67 -4.14
N ALA A 55 0.72 12.11 -3.80
CA ALA A 55 1.52 13.04 -4.60
C ALA A 55 2.46 12.26 -5.54
N GLN A 56 2.36 12.36 -6.87
CA GLN A 56 1.23 12.88 -7.66
C GLN A 56 0.78 11.81 -8.68
N MET A 57 -0.09 12.15 -9.63
CA MET A 57 -0.76 11.14 -10.45
C MET A 57 0.11 10.58 -11.59
N VAL A 58 0.83 11.41 -12.33
CA VAL A 58 1.60 11.02 -13.53
C VAL A 58 2.94 11.76 -13.57
N ASN A 59 4.04 11.03 -13.83
CA ASN A 59 5.43 11.54 -13.98
C ASN A 59 6.06 12.27 -12.79
N VAL A 60 5.31 12.57 -11.74
CA VAL A 60 5.74 13.40 -10.62
C VAL A 60 5.62 12.62 -9.32
N LEU A 61 6.69 12.62 -8.52
CA LEU A 61 6.77 11.98 -7.21
C LEU A 61 6.35 10.49 -7.28
N GLN A 62 5.49 10.01 -6.37
CA GLN A 62 5.08 8.61 -6.32
C GLN A 62 3.95 8.30 -7.32
N ALA A 63 4.28 8.46 -8.60
CA ALA A 63 3.31 8.41 -9.70
C ALA A 63 2.62 7.05 -9.86
N MET A 64 1.36 7.08 -10.32
CA MET A 64 0.67 5.88 -10.81
C MET A 64 1.23 5.45 -12.18
N ILE A 65 1.60 6.43 -12.99
CA ILE A 65 1.93 6.24 -14.40
C ILE A 65 3.18 7.06 -14.72
N LEU A 66 4.10 6.45 -15.48
CA LEU A 66 5.21 7.17 -16.10
C LEU A 66 5.02 7.15 -17.62
N THR A 67 5.25 8.27 -18.29
CA THR A 67 5.16 8.43 -19.74
C THR A 67 6.42 9.01 -20.34
N ASP A 68 6.70 8.62 -21.59
CA ASP A 68 7.77 9.18 -22.43
C ASP A 68 7.30 9.22 -23.89
N GLY A 69 6.88 10.41 -24.34
CA GLY A 69 6.17 10.58 -25.60
C GLY A 69 4.93 9.67 -25.65
N PRO A 70 4.80 8.78 -26.65
CA PRO A 70 3.67 7.85 -26.75
C PRO A 70 3.77 6.61 -25.84
N LYS A 71 4.91 6.42 -25.14
CA LYS A 71 5.12 5.26 -24.27
C LYS A 71 4.53 5.52 -22.89
N MET A 72 4.03 4.47 -22.27
CA MET A 72 3.47 4.49 -20.93
C MET A 72 3.84 3.20 -20.19
N VAL A 73 4.11 3.31 -18.89
CA VAL A 73 4.25 2.18 -17.97
C VAL A 73 3.44 2.43 -16.70
N LEU A 74 2.85 1.36 -16.17
CA LEU A 74 2.14 1.34 -14.90
C LEU A 74 3.15 1.05 -13.78
N THR A 75 3.13 1.84 -12.72
CA THR A 75 4.08 1.68 -11.62
C THR A 75 3.64 0.59 -10.65
N PRO A 76 4.55 0.05 -9.82
CA PRO A 76 4.18 -0.78 -8.68
C PRO A 76 3.11 -0.11 -7.79
N THR A 77 3.20 1.21 -7.58
CA THR A 77 2.18 1.97 -6.84
C THR A 77 0.80 1.88 -7.50
N TYR A 78 0.68 1.99 -8.83
CA TYR A 78 -0.60 1.77 -9.54
C TYR A 78 -1.20 0.40 -9.24
N HIS A 79 -0.37 -0.65 -9.23
CA HIS A 79 -0.85 -2.00 -8.96
C HIS A 79 -1.41 -2.14 -7.53
N VAL A 80 -0.82 -1.45 -6.55
CA VAL A 80 -1.39 -1.39 -5.19
C VAL A 80 -2.76 -0.70 -5.19
N PHE A 81 -2.90 0.47 -5.82
CA PHE A 81 -4.20 1.13 -5.95
C PHE A 81 -5.26 0.21 -6.59
N ARG A 82 -4.87 -0.55 -7.64
CA ARG A 82 -5.76 -1.53 -8.28
C ARG A 82 -6.17 -2.66 -7.34
N MET A 83 -5.20 -3.22 -6.58
CA MET A 83 -5.42 -4.32 -5.64
C MET A 83 -6.25 -3.90 -4.43
N PHE A 84 -6.18 -2.62 -4.03
CA PHE A 84 -6.92 -2.08 -2.89
C PHE A 84 -8.35 -1.60 -3.25
N ARG A 85 -8.78 -1.67 -4.52
CA ARG A 85 -10.16 -1.31 -4.91
C ARG A 85 -11.28 -1.97 -4.08
N PRO A 86 -11.19 -3.23 -3.62
CA PRO A 86 -12.22 -3.81 -2.76
C PRO A 86 -12.47 -3.07 -1.44
N PHE A 87 -11.53 -2.21 -1.01
CA PHE A 87 -11.67 -1.39 0.20
C PHE A 87 -12.42 -0.06 -0.03
N GLN A 88 -12.68 0.32 -1.29
CA GLN A 88 -13.47 1.51 -1.60
C GLN A 88 -14.91 1.34 -1.11
N ASP A 89 -15.38 2.28 -0.30
CA ASP A 89 -16.68 2.27 0.39
C ASP A 89 -16.93 1.03 1.27
N ALA A 90 -15.88 0.27 1.59
CA ALA A 90 -15.98 -0.92 2.42
C ALA A 90 -16.12 -0.56 3.91
N THR A 91 -16.70 -1.48 4.67
CA THR A 91 -16.78 -1.35 6.13
C THR A 91 -15.52 -1.93 6.76
N PHE A 92 -14.70 -1.11 7.42
CA PHE A 92 -13.53 -1.57 8.16
C PHE A 92 -13.90 -2.65 9.20
N LEU A 93 -13.09 -3.70 9.29
CA LEU A 93 -13.21 -4.76 10.29
C LEU A 93 -12.05 -4.64 11.28
N PRO A 94 -12.33 -4.46 12.59
CA PRO A 94 -11.28 -4.46 13.62
C PRO A 94 -10.38 -5.69 13.49
N THR A 95 -9.07 -5.45 13.50
CA THR A 95 -8.06 -6.49 13.26
C THR A 95 -6.91 -6.30 14.25
N ASP A 96 -6.65 -7.35 15.02
CA ASP A 96 -5.47 -7.46 15.88
C ASP A 96 -4.38 -8.25 15.17
N LEU A 97 -3.12 -7.86 15.38
CA LEU A 97 -1.97 -8.51 14.78
C LEU A 97 -0.84 -8.63 15.80
N GLU A 98 -0.46 -9.86 16.06
CA GLU A 98 0.81 -10.19 16.69
C GLU A 98 1.82 -10.57 15.60
N ALA A 99 2.83 -9.72 15.42
CA ALA A 99 3.88 -9.98 14.45
C ALA A 99 5.25 -9.58 15.03
N PRO A 100 6.32 -10.34 14.74
CA PRO A 100 7.66 -9.90 15.07
C PRO A 100 7.98 -8.58 14.37
N ARG A 101 8.89 -7.81 14.95
CA ARG A 101 9.38 -6.57 14.33
C ARG A 101 10.47 -6.89 13.31
N TYR A 102 10.52 -6.15 12.21
CA TYR A 102 11.69 -6.07 11.36
C TYR A 102 12.61 -4.97 11.90
N THR A 103 13.90 -5.28 12.07
CA THR A 103 14.89 -4.35 12.64
C THR A 103 16.13 -4.32 11.76
N LEU A 104 16.54 -3.12 11.37
CA LEU A 104 17.75 -2.84 10.60
C LEU A 104 18.55 -1.75 11.32
N GLY A 105 19.73 -2.10 11.84
CA GLY A 105 20.51 -1.21 12.68
C GLY A 105 19.72 -0.77 13.91
N SER A 106 19.55 0.54 14.09
CA SER A 106 18.77 1.14 15.18
C SER A 106 17.28 1.34 14.84
N THR A 107 16.86 1.08 13.61
CA THR A 107 15.48 1.32 13.14
C THR A 107 14.69 0.03 13.21
N SER A 108 13.48 0.11 13.77
CA SER A 108 12.59 -1.05 13.92
C SER A 108 11.16 -0.70 13.54
N VAL A 109 10.51 -1.56 12.76
CA VAL A 109 9.11 -1.41 12.30
C VAL A 109 8.34 -2.71 12.55
N PRO A 110 6.99 -2.70 12.56
CA PRO A 110 6.21 -3.93 12.52
C PRO A 110 6.63 -4.77 11.31
N GLY A 111 6.84 -6.08 11.48
CA GLY A 111 7.24 -6.95 10.36
C GLY A 111 6.12 -7.18 9.35
N VAL A 112 4.87 -7.03 9.77
CA VAL A 112 3.69 -7.15 8.91
C VAL A 112 2.72 -6.00 9.22
N SER A 113 2.08 -5.46 8.19
CA SER A 113 0.91 -4.59 8.31
C SER A 113 -0.32 -5.30 7.77
N VAL A 114 -1.45 -5.14 8.45
CA VAL A 114 -2.73 -5.75 8.05
C VAL A 114 -3.87 -4.73 8.08
N SER A 115 -4.81 -4.89 7.15
CA SER A 115 -6.14 -4.31 7.23
C SER A 115 -7.18 -5.31 6.72
N ALA A 116 -8.37 -5.30 7.30
CA ALA A 116 -9.49 -6.09 6.81
C ALA A 116 -10.74 -5.21 6.69
N ALA A 117 -11.59 -5.54 5.72
CA ALA A 117 -12.86 -4.86 5.51
C ALA A 117 -13.91 -5.81 4.95
N ARG A 118 -15.18 -5.53 5.23
CA ARG A 118 -16.32 -6.09 4.50
C ARG A 118 -16.59 -5.21 3.29
N THR A 119 -16.43 -5.76 2.10
CA THR A 119 -16.65 -5.05 0.83
C THR A 119 -18.14 -4.72 0.65
N THR A 120 -18.46 -3.85 -0.31
CA THR A 120 -19.84 -3.55 -0.71
C THR A 120 -20.57 -4.76 -1.33
N SER A 121 -19.82 -5.75 -1.86
CA SER A 121 -20.35 -7.06 -2.31
C SER A 121 -20.60 -8.05 -1.17
N GLY A 122 -20.21 -7.72 0.07
CA GLY A 122 -20.36 -8.56 1.26
C GLY A 122 -19.20 -9.54 1.53
N GLU A 123 -18.18 -9.56 0.66
CA GLU A 123 -16.95 -10.35 0.82
C GLU A 123 -16.06 -9.76 1.93
N ILE A 124 -15.15 -10.58 2.47
CA ILE A 124 -14.12 -10.11 3.40
C ILE A 124 -12.83 -9.93 2.60
N ALA A 125 -12.38 -8.68 2.47
CA ALA A 125 -11.08 -8.34 1.92
C ALA A 125 -10.05 -8.26 3.05
N VAL A 126 -8.88 -8.86 2.86
CA VAL A 126 -7.76 -8.78 3.79
C VAL A 126 -6.51 -8.37 3.02
N ALA A 127 -5.89 -7.26 3.41
CA ALA A 127 -4.61 -6.79 2.89
C ALA A 127 -3.51 -7.14 3.89
N LEU A 128 -2.49 -7.86 3.43
CA LEU A 128 -1.29 -8.22 4.21
C LEU A 128 -0.06 -7.66 3.50
N VAL A 129 0.77 -6.92 4.23
CA VAL A 129 2.00 -6.33 3.71
C VAL A 129 3.16 -6.83 4.56
N ASN A 130 4.13 -7.51 3.95
CA ASN A 130 5.37 -7.91 4.62
C ASN A 130 6.40 -6.79 4.48
N LEU A 131 6.92 -6.29 5.59
CA LEU A 131 7.92 -5.22 5.63
C LEU A 131 9.36 -5.75 5.75
N ASP A 132 9.54 -7.06 5.96
CA ASP A 132 10.87 -7.69 5.97
C ASP A 132 11.27 -8.08 4.54
N PRO A 133 12.32 -7.46 3.95
CA PRO A 133 12.74 -7.73 2.58
C PRO A 133 13.50 -9.05 2.41
N HIS A 134 13.80 -9.76 3.51
CA HIS A 134 14.67 -10.93 3.49
C HIS A 134 13.96 -12.20 3.99
N ARG A 135 12.86 -12.06 4.73
CA ARG A 135 12.18 -13.19 5.37
C ARG A 135 10.70 -13.22 5.03
N ALA A 136 10.22 -14.39 4.64
CA ALA A 136 8.80 -14.66 4.53
C ALA A 136 8.14 -14.64 5.93
N ALA A 137 6.88 -14.21 6.00
CA ALA A 137 6.09 -14.17 7.22
C ALA A 137 4.91 -15.16 7.11
N PRO A 138 4.99 -16.37 7.72
CA PRO A 138 3.85 -17.27 7.80
C PRO A 138 2.73 -16.64 8.63
N ILE A 139 1.52 -16.50 8.07
CA ILE A 139 0.37 -15.90 8.76
C ILE A 139 -0.68 -16.96 9.05
N ARG A 140 -1.18 -16.98 10.29
CA ARG A 140 -2.41 -17.68 10.66
C ARG A 140 -3.50 -16.64 10.86
N LEU A 141 -4.57 -16.74 10.06
CA LEU A 141 -5.71 -15.84 10.15
C LEU A 141 -6.86 -16.57 10.83
N SER A 142 -7.43 -15.95 11.86
CA SER A 142 -8.67 -16.38 12.49
C SER A 142 -9.74 -15.33 12.24
N ILE A 143 -10.84 -15.73 11.61
CA ILE A 143 -11.95 -14.83 11.29
C ILE A 143 -13.13 -15.21 12.18
N ALA A 144 -13.40 -14.38 13.19
CA ALA A 144 -14.54 -14.57 14.08
C ALA A 144 -15.85 -14.14 13.38
N GLY A 145 -16.93 -14.86 13.64
CA GLY A 145 -18.27 -14.48 13.17
C GLY A 145 -18.54 -14.71 11.67
N ALA A 146 -17.64 -15.38 10.94
CA ALA A 146 -17.87 -15.76 9.54
C ALA A 146 -17.32 -17.16 9.24
N GLY A 147 -18.08 -17.95 8.47
CA GLY A 147 -17.61 -19.23 7.94
C GLY A 147 -16.88 -19.02 6.61
N VAL A 148 -15.56 -19.22 6.59
CA VAL A 148 -14.75 -19.12 5.37
C VAL A 148 -14.83 -20.44 4.59
N ARG A 149 -15.31 -20.37 3.35
CA ARG A 149 -15.43 -21.54 2.45
C ARG A 149 -14.36 -21.55 1.38
N THR A 150 -14.03 -20.37 0.85
CA THR A 150 -13.09 -20.19 -0.27
C THR A 150 -12.22 -18.98 0.00
N VAL A 151 -10.97 -19.07 -0.45
CA VAL A 151 -10.01 -17.96 -0.41
C VAL A 151 -9.39 -17.83 -1.80
N LYS A 152 -9.30 -16.60 -2.28
CA LYS A 152 -8.55 -16.22 -3.48
C LYS A 152 -7.63 -15.06 -3.10
N GLY A 153 -6.50 -14.95 -3.76
CA GLY A 153 -5.53 -13.91 -3.46
C GLY A 153 -4.71 -13.52 -4.69
N GLU A 154 -4.14 -12.34 -4.62
CA GLU A 154 -3.17 -11.81 -5.56
C GLU A 154 -1.95 -11.34 -4.78
N ILE A 155 -0.76 -11.47 -5.35
CA ILE A 155 0.50 -11.03 -4.75
C ILE A 155 1.19 -10.04 -5.69
N LEU A 156 1.66 -8.93 -5.14
CA LEU A 156 2.59 -8.01 -5.79
C LEU A 156 3.94 -8.14 -5.09
N THR A 157 4.96 -8.59 -5.82
CA THR A 157 6.32 -8.78 -5.32
C THR A 157 7.33 -8.72 -6.46
N ALA A 158 8.61 -8.72 -6.14
CA ALA A 158 9.73 -8.75 -7.07
C ALA A 158 10.88 -9.57 -6.47
N THR A 159 11.87 -9.92 -7.28
CA THR A 159 13.05 -10.69 -6.83
C THR A 159 13.97 -9.90 -5.88
N ALA A 160 13.86 -8.57 -5.87
CA ALA A 160 14.58 -7.66 -4.99
C ALA A 160 13.68 -6.45 -4.67
N LEU A 161 13.97 -5.73 -3.57
CA LEU A 161 13.19 -4.56 -3.15
C LEU A 161 13.49 -3.33 -4.02
N ASP A 162 14.79 -3.07 -4.25
CA ASP A 162 15.36 -2.00 -5.07
C ASP A 162 16.62 -2.53 -5.79
#